data_AF-A0A962SSP8-F1
#
_entry.id   AF-A0A962SSP8-F1
#
_cell.length_a   1.000
_cell.length_b   1.000
_cell.length_c   1.000
_cell.angle_alpha   90.00
_cell.angle_beta   90.00
_cell.angle_gamma   90.00
#
_symmetry.space_group_name_H-M   'P 1'
#
loop_
_entity.id
_entity.type
_entity.pdbx_description
1 polymer ?
#
loop_
_entity_poly.entity_id
_entity_poly.type
_entity_poly.pdbx_seq_one_letter_code
_entity_poly.pdbx_strand_id
1 'polypeptide(L)'
;MNPINVGLDDGYAYTKLALPDGRLIAIPSRARLGRAKVTWIDDAKQQIFEYETDAQCFAVGEVDGEPTYFDAYPFSGLNRSIVQHALQQAGLGGHSVHAVSGLPVSSFYLKDGSQREETLSKKRDSLKRAVQPIDGRLSAAIAFHDVIPEALAAWYDHVITESDAGVQLESERLHAPVAVVDIGGRTTDYVVVTDQAVQHCS
;
A
#
# COMPACT_ATOMS: atom_id res chain seq x y z
N MET A 1 -18.70 13.84 -4.30
CA MET A 1 -18.43 13.15 -3.01
C MET A 1 -16.98 13.38 -2.66
N ASN A 2 -16.67 13.58 -1.38
CA ASN A 2 -15.27 13.65 -0.95
C ASN A 2 -14.63 12.25 -1.03
N PRO A 3 -13.36 12.14 -1.44
CA PRO A 3 -12.65 10.87 -1.43
C PRO A 3 -12.59 10.27 -0.02
N ILE A 4 -12.66 8.95 0.09
CA ILE A 4 -12.45 8.22 1.34
C ILE A 4 -10.94 8.10 1.60
N ASN A 5 -10.47 8.54 2.75
CA ASN A 5 -9.06 8.41 3.13
C ASN A 5 -8.73 6.95 3.45
N VAL A 6 -7.62 6.44 2.91
CA VAL A 6 -7.18 5.05 3.11
C VAL A 6 -5.68 5.01 3.36
N GLY A 7 -5.27 4.45 4.49
CA GLY A 7 -3.87 4.03 4.69
C GLY A 7 -3.62 2.73 3.95
N LEU A 8 -2.55 2.66 3.15
CA LEU A 8 -2.22 1.52 2.29
C LEU A 8 -0.77 1.07 2.53
N ASP A 9 -0.60 -0.11 3.12
CA ASP A 9 0.69 -0.81 3.11
C ASP A 9 0.59 -1.94 2.09
N ASP A 10 1.13 -1.73 0.89
CA ASP A 10 1.07 -2.67 -0.21
C ASP A 10 2.36 -3.49 -0.38
N GLY A 11 2.91 -3.93 0.75
CA GLY A 11 4.14 -4.71 0.82
C GLY A 11 4.08 -6.09 0.14
N TYR A 12 5.25 -6.71 0.01
CA TYR A 12 5.43 -7.92 -0.82
C TYR A 12 4.65 -9.16 -0.35
N ALA A 13 4.41 -9.31 0.95
CA ALA A 13 3.73 -10.48 1.50
C ALA A 13 2.22 -10.27 1.67
N TYR A 14 1.83 -9.10 2.14
CA TYR A 14 0.45 -8.73 2.42
C TYR A 14 0.22 -7.28 2.03
N THR A 15 -0.95 -7.02 1.45
CA THR A 15 -1.50 -5.69 1.25
C THR A 15 -2.50 -5.40 2.36
N LYS A 16 -2.27 -4.33 3.13
CA LYS A 16 -3.09 -3.93 4.27
C LYS A 16 -3.74 -2.58 3.99
N LEU A 17 -4.99 -2.44 4.44
CA LEU A 17 -5.76 -1.21 4.38
C LEU A 17 -6.16 -0.80 5.79
N ALA A 18 -6.00 0.48 6.10
CA ALA A 18 -6.57 1.14 7.27
C ALA A 18 -7.64 2.13 6.82
N LEU A 19 -8.86 1.97 7.33
CA LEU A 19 -10.03 2.78 6.97
C LEU A 19 -10.40 3.77 8.08
N PRO A 20 -11.09 4.88 7.76
CA PRO A 20 -11.45 5.91 8.75
C PRO A 20 -12.45 5.43 9.80
N ASP A 21 -13.16 4.33 9.53
CA ASP A 21 -14.09 3.69 10.45
C ASP A 21 -13.40 2.71 11.41
N GLY A 22 -12.07 2.68 11.43
CA GLY A 22 -11.25 1.82 12.28
C GLY A 22 -11.09 0.39 11.75
N ARG A 23 -11.69 0.03 10.61
CA ARG A 23 -11.48 -1.29 10.01
C ARG A 23 -10.05 -1.41 9.47
N LEU A 24 -9.41 -2.52 9.83
CA LEU A 24 -8.15 -2.97 9.26
C LEU A 24 -8.41 -4.22 8.42
N ILE A 25 -7.89 -4.22 7.19
CA ILE A 25 -8.03 -5.33 6.26
C ILE A 25 -6.64 -5.74 5.81
N ALA A 26 -6.37 -7.04 5.76
CA ALA A 26 -5.14 -7.58 5.21
C ALA A 26 -5.48 -8.71 4.23
N ILE A 27 -4.93 -8.62 3.02
CA ILE A 27 -4.99 -9.69 2.02
C ILE A 27 -3.58 -10.14 1.65
N PRO A 28 -3.35 -11.42 1.30
CA PRO A 28 -2.08 -11.83 0.72
C PRO A 28 -1.77 -11.02 -0.55
N SER A 29 -0.53 -10.55 -0.68
CA SER A 29 -0.06 -9.92 -1.91
C SER A 29 0.21 -11.00 -2.96
N ARG A 30 -0.87 -11.52 -3.55
CA ARG A 30 -0.87 -12.71 -4.41
C ARG A 30 -1.71 -12.49 -5.65
N ALA A 31 -1.05 -12.47 -6.80
CA ALA A 31 -1.68 -12.38 -8.10
C ALA A 31 -0.83 -13.09 -9.17
N ARG A 32 -1.45 -13.42 -10.30
CA ARG A 32 -0.80 -14.03 -11.47
C ARG A 32 -1.15 -13.26 -12.73
N LEU A 33 -0.20 -13.15 -13.66
CA LEU A 33 -0.46 -12.61 -14.99
C LEU A 33 -1.37 -13.57 -15.80
N GLY A 34 -2.32 -13.00 -16.53
CA GLY A 34 -3.31 -13.73 -17.33
C GLY A 34 -4.57 -14.09 -16.56
N ARG A 35 -5.50 -14.74 -17.28
CA ARG A 35 -6.78 -15.18 -16.72
C ARG A 35 -6.63 -16.46 -15.89
N ALA A 36 -7.51 -16.65 -14.91
CA ALA A 36 -7.57 -17.85 -14.10
C ALA A 36 -8.07 -19.05 -14.92
N LYS A 37 -8.93 -18.80 -15.91
CA LYS A 37 -9.66 -19.83 -16.69
C LYS A 37 -10.46 -20.79 -15.78
N VAL A 38 -10.94 -20.28 -14.65
CA VAL A 38 -11.76 -21.03 -13.69
C VAL A 38 -13.22 -20.59 -13.84
N THR A 39 -14.13 -21.56 -13.89
CA THR A 39 -15.57 -21.31 -13.78
C THR A 39 -16.01 -21.85 -12.42
N TRP A 40 -16.66 -21.01 -11.62
CA TRP A 40 -17.23 -21.41 -10.35
C TRP A 40 -18.62 -22.01 -10.60
N ILE A 41 -18.89 -23.17 -10.01
CA ILE A 41 -20.22 -23.80 -10.01
C ILE A 41 -20.97 -23.28 -8.78
N ASP A 42 -22.27 -23.02 -8.91
CA ASP A 42 -23.12 -22.40 -7.88
C ASP A 42 -22.95 -23.05 -6.49
N ASP A 43 -22.98 -22.22 -5.44
CA ASP A 43 -22.55 -22.45 -4.03
C ASP A 43 -21.05 -22.45 -3.72
N ALA A 44 -20.15 -22.52 -4.72
CA ALA A 44 -18.72 -22.33 -4.44
C ALA A 44 -18.41 -20.83 -4.22
N LYS A 45 -17.87 -20.48 -3.04
CA LYS A 45 -17.39 -19.11 -2.79
C LYS A 45 -16.27 -18.77 -3.76
N GLN A 46 -16.51 -17.87 -4.71
CA GLN A 46 -15.49 -17.36 -5.62
C GLN A 46 -14.26 -16.88 -4.84
N GLN A 47 -13.10 -17.51 -5.09
CA GLN A 47 -11.82 -17.19 -4.45
C GLN A 47 -10.82 -16.51 -5.40
N ILE A 48 -11.12 -16.48 -6.69
CA ILE A 48 -10.25 -15.90 -7.72
C ILE A 48 -11.03 -14.83 -8.48
N PHE A 49 -10.39 -13.67 -8.62
CA PHE A 49 -10.98 -12.48 -9.22
C PHE A 49 -10.05 -11.97 -10.31
N GLU A 50 -10.63 -11.55 -11.43
CA GLU A 50 -9.86 -11.09 -12.59
C GLU A 50 -9.98 -9.58 -12.75
N TYR A 51 -8.84 -8.94 -12.98
CA TYR A 51 -8.70 -7.50 -13.16
C TYR A 51 -7.93 -7.19 -14.44
N GLU A 52 -8.24 -6.08 -15.09
CA GLU A 52 -7.52 -5.57 -16.25
C GLU A 52 -6.90 -4.21 -15.96
N THR A 53 -5.61 -4.05 -16.26
CA THR A 53 -4.89 -2.78 -16.19
C THR A 53 -3.80 -2.76 -17.25
N ASP A 54 -3.58 -1.61 -17.90
CA ASP A 54 -2.62 -1.47 -19.01
C ASP A 54 -2.77 -2.56 -20.11
N ALA A 55 -4.02 -2.91 -20.47
CA ALA A 55 -4.36 -3.97 -21.43
C ALA A 55 -3.84 -5.38 -21.07
N GLN A 56 -3.47 -5.61 -19.80
CA GLN A 56 -3.09 -6.91 -19.26
C GLN A 56 -4.12 -7.38 -18.24
N CYS A 57 -4.47 -8.67 -18.29
CA CYS A 57 -5.32 -9.29 -17.29
C CYS A 57 -4.47 -9.89 -16.15
N PHE A 58 -4.98 -9.81 -14.93
CA PHE A 58 -4.38 -10.41 -13.74
C PHE A 58 -5.45 -11.17 -12.95
N ALA A 59 -5.12 -12.36 -12.48
CA ALA A 59 -5.93 -13.12 -11.54
C ALA A 59 -5.39 -12.92 -10.11
N VAL A 60 -6.26 -12.57 -9.17
CA VAL A 60 -5.93 -12.23 -7.77
C VAL A 60 -6.75 -13.11 -6.83
N GLY A 61 -6.18 -13.47 -5.68
CA GLY A 61 -6.82 -14.31 -4.65
C GLY A 61 -6.12 -15.67 -4.53
N GLU A 62 -6.88 -16.76 -4.45
CA GLU A 62 -6.35 -18.14 -4.34
C GLU A 62 -5.78 -18.64 -5.67
N VAL A 63 -4.70 -18.01 -6.13
CA VAL A 63 -3.94 -18.38 -7.34
C VAL A 63 -2.55 -18.88 -6.98
N ASP A 64 -1.91 -19.65 -7.86
CA ASP A 64 -0.46 -19.81 -7.80
C ASP A 64 0.18 -18.48 -8.25
N GLY A 65 0.65 -17.71 -7.28
CA GLY A 65 1.01 -16.29 -7.46
C GLY A 65 2.43 -16.10 -7.99
N GLU A 66 2.62 -15.02 -8.74
CA GLU A 66 3.93 -14.58 -9.21
C GLU A 66 4.77 -14.04 -8.04
N PRO A 67 6.11 -14.15 -8.10
CA PRO A 67 7.02 -13.41 -7.25
C PRO A 67 6.67 -11.92 -7.14
N THR A 68 6.49 -11.42 -5.91
CA THR A 68 6.28 -9.98 -5.62
C THR A 68 7.55 -9.25 -5.19
N TYR A 69 8.63 -9.98 -4.94
CA TYR A 69 9.90 -9.47 -4.40
C TYR A 69 10.83 -8.99 -5.52
N PHE A 70 10.42 -7.96 -6.25
CA PHE A 70 11.25 -7.35 -7.27
C PHE A 70 11.09 -5.83 -7.22
N ASP A 71 12.15 -5.09 -7.54
CA ASP A 71 12.20 -3.63 -7.37
C ASP A 71 11.07 -2.90 -8.09
N ALA A 72 10.61 -3.44 -9.23
CA ALA A 72 9.54 -2.85 -10.01
C ALA A 72 8.12 -3.20 -9.50
N TYR A 73 7.98 -4.04 -8.47
CA TYR A 73 6.68 -4.51 -7.96
C TYR A 73 5.76 -3.35 -7.56
N PRO A 74 6.20 -2.34 -6.78
CA PRO A 74 5.35 -1.21 -6.38
C PRO A 74 4.76 -0.40 -7.54
N PHE A 75 5.29 -0.54 -8.75
CA PHE A 75 4.84 0.15 -9.96
C PHE A 75 4.12 -0.79 -10.94
N SER A 76 4.03 -2.08 -10.63
CA SER A 76 3.59 -3.14 -11.55
C SER A 76 2.06 -3.27 -11.64
N GLY A 77 1.59 -3.89 -12.73
CA GLY A 77 0.18 -4.28 -12.87
C GLY A 77 -0.25 -5.34 -11.85
N LEU A 78 0.67 -6.18 -11.37
CA LEU A 78 0.44 -7.13 -10.28
C LEU A 78 0.03 -6.39 -9.01
N ASN A 79 0.84 -5.43 -8.56
CA ASN A 79 0.57 -4.63 -7.37
C ASN A 79 -0.75 -3.86 -7.50
N ARG A 80 -0.99 -3.16 -8.63
CA ARG A 80 -2.26 -2.45 -8.86
C ARG A 80 -3.48 -3.35 -8.77
N SER A 81 -3.40 -4.56 -9.33
CA SER A 81 -4.51 -5.52 -9.30
C SER A 81 -4.78 -6.05 -7.89
N ILE A 82 -3.73 -6.27 -7.10
CA ILE A 82 -3.84 -6.67 -5.68
C ILE A 82 -4.44 -5.54 -4.85
N VAL A 83 -3.95 -4.30 -5.02
CA VAL A 83 -4.51 -3.12 -4.33
C VAL A 83 -5.98 -2.95 -4.67
N GLN A 84 -6.35 -3.08 -5.95
CA GLN A 84 -7.75 -3.00 -6.35
C GLN A 84 -8.61 -4.10 -5.72
N HIS A 85 -8.08 -5.31 -5.64
CA HIS A 85 -8.75 -6.41 -4.95
C HIS A 85 -8.96 -6.08 -3.46
N ALA A 86 -7.94 -5.57 -2.77
CA ALA A 86 -8.05 -5.15 -1.37
C ALA A 86 -9.13 -4.09 -1.16
N LEU A 87 -9.15 -3.04 -2.01
CA LEU A 87 -10.15 -1.97 -1.94
C LEU A 87 -11.58 -2.51 -2.15
N GLN A 88 -11.74 -3.53 -3.01
CA GLN A 88 -13.04 -4.19 -3.18
C GLN A 88 -13.43 -5.07 -1.99
N GLN A 89 -12.49 -5.81 -1.39
CA GLN A 89 -12.74 -6.55 -0.15
C GLN A 89 -13.12 -5.59 1.01
N ALA A 90 -12.65 -4.34 0.95
CA ALA A 90 -13.04 -3.28 1.87
C ALA A 90 -14.43 -2.68 1.63
N GLY A 91 -15.10 -3.05 0.53
CA GLY A 91 -16.40 -2.48 0.14
C GLY A 91 -16.29 -1.12 -0.55
N LEU A 92 -15.12 -0.75 -1.06
CA LEU A 92 -14.87 0.57 -1.69
C LEU A 92 -15.11 0.59 -3.20
N GLY A 93 -15.66 -0.49 -3.78
CA GLY A 93 -16.07 -0.50 -5.18
C GLY A 93 -17.06 0.64 -5.48
N GLY A 94 -16.84 1.37 -6.58
CA GLY A 94 -17.63 2.54 -6.97
C GLY A 94 -17.30 3.83 -6.21
N HIS A 95 -16.37 3.81 -5.27
CA HIS A 95 -15.95 5.00 -4.51
C HIS A 95 -14.64 5.58 -5.03
N SER A 96 -14.47 6.89 -4.84
CA SER A 96 -13.17 7.55 -4.97
C SER A 96 -12.43 7.52 -3.63
N VAL A 97 -11.13 7.25 -3.65
CA VAL A 97 -10.28 7.18 -2.46
C VAL A 97 -9.10 8.15 -2.57
N HIS A 98 -8.67 8.65 -1.42
CA HIS A 98 -7.37 9.29 -1.23
C HIS A 98 -6.49 8.28 -0.49
N ALA A 99 -5.54 7.69 -1.21
CA ALA A 99 -4.64 6.71 -0.66
C ALA A 99 -3.37 7.37 -0.12
N VAL A 100 -2.86 6.90 1.01
CA VAL A 100 -1.51 7.19 1.48
C VAL A 100 -0.75 5.86 1.55
N SER A 101 0.25 5.69 0.68
CA SER A 101 1.02 4.44 0.61
C SER A 101 2.45 4.56 1.13
N GLY A 102 3.08 3.42 1.38
CA GLY A 102 4.49 3.31 1.74
C GLY A 102 5.43 3.14 0.55
N LEU A 103 6.70 3.53 0.74
CA LEU A 103 7.86 2.90 0.11
C LEU A 103 8.96 2.68 1.16
N PRO A 104 9.83 1.68 0.97
CA PRO A 104 11.01 1.50 1.82
C PRO A 104 11.87 2.77 1.84
N VAL A 105 12.50 3.06 2.98
CA VAL A 105 13.30 4.28 3.19
C VAL A 105 14.38 4.46 2.11
N SER A 106 15.02 3.36 1.70
CA SER A 106 16.06 3.32 0.65
C SER A 106 15.52 3.66 -0.76
N SER A 107 14.23 3.42 -0.98
CA SER A 107 13.49 3.74 -2.21
C SER A 107 12.80 5.11 -2.14
N PHE A 108 12.68 5.69 -0.95
CA PHE A 108 12.15 7.03 -0.71
C PHE A 108 13.25 8.11 -0.79
N TYR A 109 14.38 7.89 -0.11
CA TYR A 109 15.49 8.85 -0.03
C TYR A 109 16.73 8.39 -0.82
N LEU A 110 17.48 9.38 -1.32
CA LEU A 110 18.87 9.23 -1.74
C LEU A 110 19.79 9.20 -0.51
N LYS A 111 21.05 8.80 -0.72
CA LYS A 111 22.05 8.75 0.36
C LYS A 111 22.33 10.11 1.00
N ASP A 112 22.09 11.20 0.27
CA ASP A 112 22.24 12.58 0.74
C ASP A 112 20.99 13.11 1.46
N GLY A 113 19.96 12.28 1.65
CA GLY A 113 18.71 12.64 2.30
C GLY A 113 17.70 13.36 1.40
N SER A 114 18.01 13.62 0.14
CA SER A 114 17.03 14.16 -0.82
C SER A 114 16.02 13.09 -1.25
N GLN A 115 14.80 13.51 -1.60
CA GLN A 115 13.75 12.58 -2.03
C GLN A 115 13.98 12.08 -3.46
N ARG A 116 13.67 10.80 -3.71
CA ARG A 116 13.69 10.19 -5.04
C ARG A 116 12.42 10.55 -5.82
N GLU A 117 12.24 11.82 -6.16
CA GLU A 117 10.99 12.35 -6.76
C GLU A 117 10.50 11.57 -7.98
N GLU A 118 11.41 11.08 -8.84
CA GLU A 118 11.02 10.27 -9.99
C GLU A 118 10.37 8.94 -9.55
N THR A 119 10.94 8.27 -8.54
CA THR A 119 10.38 7.04 -7.96
C THR A 119 9.05 7.32 -7.27
N LEU A 120 8.96 8.42 -6.51
CA LEU A 120 7.73 8.82 -5.83
C LEU A 120 6.61 9.14 -6.83
N SER A 121 6.93 9.86 -7.91
CA SER A 121 5.98 10.12 -9.01
C SER A 121 5.53 8.82 -9.66
N LYS A 122 6.46 7.90 -9.98
CA LYS A 122 6.11 6.60 -10.56
C LYS A 122 5.17 5.79 -9.67
N LYS A 123 5.38 5.79 -8.36
CA LYS A 123 4.48 5.16 -7.38
C LYS A 123 3.11 5.82 -7.39
N ARG A 124 3.08 7.16 -7.31
CA ARG A 124 1.86 7.96 -7.36
C ARG A 124 1.03 7.67 -8.61
N ASP A 125 1.67 7.77 -9.76
CA ASP A 125 1.06 7.61 -11.06
C ASP A 125 0.60 6.17 -11.31
N SER A 126 1.35 5.17 -10.83
CA SER A 126 0.98 3.77 -11.03
C SER A 126 -0.37 3.46 -10.34
N LEU A 127 -0.52 3.71 -9.04
CA LEU A 127 -1.77 3.37 -8.34
C LEU A 127 -2.99 4.18 -8.82
N LYS A 128 -2.78 5.33 -9.46
CA LYS A 128 -3.86 6.11 -10.08
C LYS A 128 -4.33 5.56 -11.44
N ARG A 129 -3.60 4.61 -12.05
CA ARG A 129 -4.01 3.99 -13.31
C ARG A 129 -5.28 3.17 -13.12
N ALA A 130 -6.10 3.12 -14.16
CA ALA A 130 -7.34 2.35 -14.15
C ALA A 130 -7.07 0.85 -13.95
N VAL A 131 -7.88 0.24 -13.10
CA VAL A 131 -7.95 -1.21 -12.90
C VAL A 131 -9.41 -1.65 -12.95
N GLN A 132 -9.79 -2.39 -13.98
CA GLN A 132 -11.17 -2.80 -14.24
C GLN A 132 -11.43 -4.24 -13.79
N PRO A 133 -12.41 -4.50 -12.90
CA PRO A 133 -12.87 -5.84 -12.61
C PRO A 133 -13.56 -6.44 -13.84
N ILE A 134 -13.20 -7.67 -14.22
CA ILE A 134 -13.76 -8.33 -15.42
C ILE A 134 -15.17 -8.90 -15.17
N ASP A 135 -15.53 -9.09 -13.90
CA ASP A 135 -16.83 -9.64 -13.46
C ASP A 135 -17.97 -8.60 -13.36
N GLY A 136 -17.75 -7.39 -13.85
CA GLY A 136 -18.75 -6.32 -13.87
C GLY A 136 -18.93 -5.56 -12.55
N ARG A 137 -18.19 -5.92 -11.49
CA ARG A 137 -18.14 -5.10 -10.27
C ARG A 137 -17.54 -3.72 -10.56
N LEU A 138 -17.98 -2.72 -9.81
CA LEU A 138 -17.42 -1.38 -9.90
C LEU A 138 -15.99 -1.34 -9.34
N SER A 139 -15.11 -0.63 -10.04
CA SER A 139 -13.76 -0.31 -9.58
C SER A 139 -13.79 0.71 -8.43
N ALA A 140 -12.86 0.58 -7.49
CA ALA A 140 -12.47 1.70 -6.64
C ALA A 140 -11.51 2.60 -7.44
N ALA A 141 -11.61 3.91 -7.29
CA ALA A 141 -10.77 4.88 -8.00
C ALA A 141 -9.85 5.62 -7.04
N ILE A 142 -8.54 5.44 -7.14
CA ILE A 142 -7.56 6.23 -6.39
C ILE A 142 -7.45 7.61 -7.07
N ALA A 143 -8.19 8.58 -6.55
CA ALA A 143 -8.26 9.94 -7.10
C ALA A 143 -7.05 10.78 -6.67
N PHE A 144 -6.63 10.60 -5.41
CA PHE A 144 -5.48 11.26 -4.80
C PHE A 144 -4.58 10.20 -4.18
N HIS A 145 -3.27 10.44 -4.24
CA HIS A 145 -2.29 9.48 -3.75
C HIS A 145 -1.04 10.20 -3.25
N ASP A 146 -0.74 10.03 -1.97
CA ASP A 146 0.51 10.45 -1.33
C ASP A 146 1.35 9.24 -0.96
N VAL A 147 2.66 9.43 -0.90
CA VAL A 147 3.62 8.36 -0.56
C VAL A 147 4.45 8.83 0.63
N ILE A 148 4.58 7.97 1.62
CA ILE A 148 5.38 8.20 2.83
C ILE A 148 6.45 7.12 2.98
N PRO A 149 7.57 7.39 3.68
CA PRO A 149 8.55 6.37 4.02
C PRO A 149 8.00 5.41 5.09
N GLU A 150 7.98 4.11 4.81
CA GLU A 150 7.35 3.07 5.65
C GLU A 150 7.84 3.11 7.10
N ALA A 151 9.15 3.06 7.33
CA ALA A 151 9.69 3.05 8.69
C ALA A 151 9.44 4.37 9.47
N LEU A 152 9.23 5.49 8.77
CA LEU A 152 8.83 6.74 9.42
C LEU A 152 7.34 6.80 9.73
N ALA A 153 6.49 6.06 9.01
CA ALA A 153 5.08 5.94 9.34
C ALA A 153 4.89 5.38 10.76
N ALA A 154 5.68 4.37 11.12
CA ALA A 154 5.69 3.80 12.48
C ALA A 154 6.22 4.81 13.53
N TRP A 155 7.18 5.65 13.16
CA TRP A 155 7.64 6.71 14.05
C TRP A 155 6.57 7.79 14.25
N TYR A 156 5.85 8.20 13.19
CA TYR A 156 4.72 9.13 13.31
C TYR A 156 3.64 8.60 14.24
N ASP A 157 3.27 7.32 14.10
CA ASP A 157 2.31 6.65 15.00
C ASP A 157 2.79 6.66 16.47
N HIS A 158 4.11 6.55 16.69
CA HIS A 158 4.68 6.58 18.03
C HIS A 158 4.65 7.98 18.68
N VAL A 159 4.87 9.05 17.92
CA VAL A 159 4.98 10.43 18.46
C VAL A 159 3.67 11.20 18.41
N ILE A 160 2.74 10.83 17.52
CA ILE A 160 1.42 11.43 17.41
C ILE A 160 0.49 10.78 18.43
N THR A 161 -0.16 11.60 19.24
CA THR A 161 -1.15 11.16 20.23
C THR A 161 -2.48 11.86 19.99
N GLU A 162 -3.57 11.16 20.26
CA GLU A 162 -4.91 11.74 20.25
C GLU A 162 -5.35 12.07 21.68
N SER A 163 -5.89 13.27 21.86
CA SER A 163 -6.47 13.75 23.12
C SER A 163 -7.81 14.43 22.86
N ASP A 164 -8.56 14.73 23.92
CA ASP A 164 -9.80 15.54 23.82
C ASP A 164 -9.56 16.94 23.21
N ALA A 165 -8.31 17.42 23.23
CA ALA A 165 -7.89 18.69 22.62
C ALA A 165 -7.43 18.54 21.15
N GLY A 166 -7.58 17.35 20.57
CA GLY A 166 -7.15 17.01 19.21
C GLY A 166 -5.82 16.27 19.14
N VAL A 167 -5.26 16.23 17.93
CA VAL A 167 -3.98 15.57 17.61
C VAL A 167 -2.81 16.40 18.16
N GLN A 168 -1.96 15.78 18.97
CA GLN A 168 -0.81 16.41 19.61
C GLN A 168 0.47 15.57 19.39
N LEU A 169 1.63 16.23 19.42
CA LEU A 169 2.93 15.56 19.41
C LEU A 169 3.44 15.38 20.84
N GLU A 170 3.84 14.16 21.19
CA GLU A 170 4.37 13.85 22.52
C GLU A 170 5.82 14.32 22.64
N SER A 171 6.03 15.42 23.37
CA SER A 171 7.32 16.14 23.42
C SER A 171 8.47 15.28 23.94
N GLU A 172 8.23 14.38 24.89
CA GLU A 172 9.27 13.48 25.40
C GLU A 172 9.74 12.48 24.33
N ARG A 173 8.81 11.95 23.52
CA ARG A 173 9.12 11.00 22.44
C ARG A 173 9.78 11.66 21.25
N LEU A 174 9.44 12.92 20.98
CA LEU A 174 10.05 13.71 19.90
C LEU A 174 11.57 13.89 20.04
N HIS A 175 12.08 13.94 21.27
CA HIS A 175 13.50 14.17 21.56
C HIS A 175 14.29 12.89 21.85
N ALA A 176 13.62 11.75 21.99
CA ALA A 176 14.27 10.47 22.19
C ALA A 176 14.82 9.91 20.86
N PRO A 177 16.09 9.46 20.81
CA PRO A 177 16.59 8.66 19.71
C PRO A 177 15.77 7.38 19.54
N VAL A 178 15.18 7.17 18.37
CA VAL A 178 14.39 5.97 18.05
C VAL A 178 15.00 5.27 16.84
N ALA A 179 15.31 3.98 17.00
CA ALA A 179 15.58 3.10 15.88
C ALA A 179 14.30 2.32 15.54
N VAL A 180 13.78 2.50 14.32
CA VAL A 180 12.71 1.67 13.78
C VAL A 180 13.36 0.58 12.93
N VAL A 181 13.08 -0.69 13.26
CA VAL A 181 13.50 -1.86 12.49
C VAL A 181 12.26 -2.50 11.90
N ASP A 182 12.08 -2.34 10.60
CA ASP A 182 10.96 -2.87 9.84
C ASP A 182 11.32 -4.25 9.27
N ILE A 183 10.71 -5.29 9.82
CA ILE A 183 10.91 -6.67 9.41
C ILE A 183 9.69 -7.10 8.58
N GLY A 184 9.82 -6.95 7.27
CA GLY A 184 8.84 -7.40 6.30
C GLY A 184 8.96 -8.89 6.00
N GLY A 185 8.00 -9.42 5.22
CA GLY A 185 8.00 -10.85 4.85
C GLY A 185 9.24 -11.31 4.08
N ARG A 186 9.99 -10.39 3.44
CA ARG A 186 11.24 -10.66 2.71
C ARG A 186 12.29 -9.54 2.76
N THR A 187 12.05 -8.49 3.55
CA THR A 187 12.98 -7.36 3.72
C THR A 187 13.20 -7.09 5.20
N THR A 188 14.35 -6.49 5.52
CA THR A 188 14.60 -5.92 6.84
C THR A 188 15.23 -4.58 6.62
N ASP A 189 14.46 -3.53 6.84
CA ASP A 189 14.86 -2.14 6.68
C ASP A 189 14.98 -1.52 8.07
N TYR A 190 15.86 -0.54 8.25
CA TYR A 190 15.94 0.20 9.50
C TYR A 190 16.17 1.69 9.24
N VAL A 191 15.68 2.50 10.17
CA VAL A 191 15.95 3.93 10.22
C VAL A 191 16.19 4.35 11.65
N VAL A 192 17.14 5.27 11.84
CA VAL A 192 17.35 5.91 13.14
C VAL A 192 16.89 7.36 13.01
N VAL A 193 15.97 7.75 13.90
CA VAL A 193 15.49 9.12 14.04
C VAL A 193 16.09 9.69 15.31
N THR A 194 16.85 10.77 15.17
CA THR A 194 17.46 11.52 16.30
C THR A 194 17.21 13.00 16.09
N ASP A 195 16.77 13.71 17.13
CA ASP A 195 16.49 15.15 17.05
C ASP A 195 15.58 15.53 15.87
N GLN A 196 14.55 14.70 15.62
CA GLN A 196 13.61 14.84 14.50
C GLN A 196 14.25 14.77 13.10
N ALA A 197 15.49 14.25 13.00
CA ALA A 197 16.20 14.02 11.75
C ALA A 197 16.44 12.53 11.50
N VAL A 198 16.32 12.12 10.23
CA VAL A 198 16.69 10.78 9.78
C VAL A 198 18.22 10.71 9.64
N GLN A 199 18.83 9.72 10.28
CA GLN A 199 20.23 9.41 10.04
C GLN A 199 20.36 8.53 8.80
N HIS A 200 20.87 9.12 7.71
CA HIS A 200 21.26 8.39 6.52
C HIS A 200 22.68 7.84 6.75
N CYS A 201 22.80 6.54 7.00
CA CYS A 201 24.12 5.90 7.12
C CYS A 201 24.87 6.00 5.79
N SER A 202 26.12 6.49 5.83
CA SER A 202 27.04 6.59 4.69
C SER A 202 27.56 5.22 4.23
#